data_AF-A0A351LZN6-F1
#
_entry.id   AF-A0A351LZN6-F1
#
_cell.length_a   1.000
_cell.length_b   1.000
_cell.length_c   1.000
_cell.angle_alpha   90.00
_cell.angle_beta   90.00
_cell.angle_gamma   90.00
#
_symmetry.space_group_name_H-M   'P 1'
#
loop_
_entity.id
_entity.type
_entity.pdbx_description
1 polymer ?
#
loop_
_entity_poly.entity_id
_entity_poly.type
_entity_poly.pdbx_seq_one_letter_code
_entity_poly.pdbx_strand_id
1 'polypeptide(L)'
;MVAILEEAGFGSRVAAPLVARILEQVFEGTVPEAPLAAVRYARSAALPLCLEWYEWRSGNTLDRLDAADPSSAETGGPELDASGTVRVRGIRVDCDDLVDEVLAVFEDRAETGAGG
;
A
#
# COMPACT_ATOMS: atom_id res chain seq x y z
N MET A 1 -38.63 14.14 -7.43
CA MET A 1 -37.71 15.01 -6.68
C MET A 1 -36.30 14.60 -7.05
N VAL A 2 -35.67 15.31 -7.98
CA VAL A 2 -34.25 15.17 -8.33
C VAL A 2 -33.73 16.59 -8.33
N ALA A 3 -32.81 16.88 -7.42
CA ALA A 3 -32.19 18.19 -7.31
C ALA A 3 -31.31 18.42 -8.55
N ILE A 4 -31.68 19.44 -9.31
CA ILE A 4 -30.85 20.05 -10.33
C ILE A 4 -29.71 20.74 -9.56
N LEU A 5 -28.47 20.27 -9.76
CA LEU A 5 -27.27 20.99 -9.32
C LEU A 5 -27.11 22.17 -10.27
N GLU A 6 -27.74 23.28 -9.90
CA GLU A 6 -27.52 24.60 -10.50
C GLU A 6 -26.06 25.01 -10.29
N GLU A 7 -25.30 25.01 -11.39
CA GLU A 7 -24.28 25.99 -11.76
C GLU A 7 -23.53 26.67 -10.59
N ALA A 8 -22.52 25.99 -10.04
CA ALA A 8 -21.39 26.68 -9.45
C ALA A 8 -20.61 27.35 -10.60
N GLY A 9 -21.01 28.58 -10.93
CA GLY A 9 -20.31 29.46 -11.85
C GLY A 9 -18.87 29.68 -11.39
N PHE A 10 -17.96 28.81 -11.85
CA PHE A 10 -16.52 29.06 -11.84
C PHE A 10 -16.21 30.12 -12.90
N GLY A 11 -16.56 31.36 -12.59
CA GLY A 11 -16.00 32.53 -13.23
C GLY A 11 -14.51 32.65 -12.90
N SER A 12 -13.67 31.78 -13.45
CA SER A 12 -12.23 31.95 -13.36
C SER A 12 -11.47 31.26 -14.49
N ARG A 13 -11.56 31.85 -15.69
CA ARG A 13 -10.62 31.56 -16.79
C ARG A 13 -9.18 31.97 -16.44
N VAL A 14 -8.95 32.61 -15.29
CA VAL A 14 -7.66 33.18 -14.87
C VAL A 14 -7.01 32.42 -13.69
N ALA A 15 -7.78 31.76 -12.81
CA ALA A 15 -7.21 30.97 -11.72
C ALA A 15 -6.69 29.60 -12.18
N ALA A 16 -7.34 28.96 -13.15
CA ALA A 16 -6.88 27.68 -13.69
C ALA A 16 -5.40 27.71 -14.18
N PRO A 17 -4.93 28.69 -14.97
CA PRO A 17 -3.53 28.72 -15.41
C PRO A 17 -2.54 29.09 -14.31
N LEU A 18 -2.93 29.88 -13.30
CA LEU A 18 -2.06 30.21 -12.17
C LEU A 18 -1.88 29.01 -11.24
N VAL A 19 -2.97 28.31 -10.91
CA VAL A 19 -2.92 27.07 -10.13
C VAL A 19 -2.11 26.02 -10.89
N ALA A 20 -2.28 25.89 -12.21
CA ALA A 20 -1.48 24.98 -13.02
C ALA A 20 0.03 25.29 -12.94
N ARG A 21 0.45 26.55 -13.09
CA ARG A 21 1.88 26.94 -12.97
C ARG A 21 2.46 26.72 -11.57
N ILE A 22 1.69 27.02 -10.53
CA ILE A 22 2.13 26.81 -9.15
C ILE A 22 2.27 25.32 -8.88
N LEU A 23 1.29 24.51 -9.31
CA LEU A 23 1.35 23.06 -9.20
C LEU A 23 2.54 22.50 -10.01
N GLU A 24 2.74 22.94 -11.25
CA GLU A 24 3.85 22.50 -12.11
C GLU A 24 5.22 22.74 -11.44
N GLN A 25 5.44 23.93 -10.88
CA GLN A 25 6.66 24.26 -10.11
C GLN A 25 6.84 23.41 -8.84
N VAL A 26 5.75 23.00 -8.19
CA VAL A 26 5.78 22.15 -7.01
C VAL A 26 6.04 20.68 -7.40
N PHE A 27 5.43 20.21 -8.50
CA PHE A 27 5.52 18.83 -8.95
C PHE A 27 6.86 18.50 -9.65
N GLU A 28 7.52 19.47 -10.29
CA GLU A 28 8.79 19.24 -11.00
C GLU A 28 9.97 18.81 -10.10
N GLY A 29 9.86 18.89 -8.76
CA GLY A 29 10.98 18.58 -7.88
C GLY A 29 10.67 17.91 -6.54
N THR A 30 9.40 17.78 -6.13
CA THR A 30 9.08 17.33 -4.76
C THR A 30 8.24 16.07 -4.66
N VAL A 31 7.72 15.54 -5.77
CA VAL A 31 6.90 14.33 -5.75
C VAL A 31 7.73 13.13 -6.19
N PRO A 32 7.97 12.15 -5.31
CA PRO A 32 8.67 10.93 -5.70
C PRO A 32 7.90 10.25 -6.82
N GLU A 33 8.64 9.71 -7.81
CA GLU A 33 8.07 9.00 -8.94
C GLU A 33 7.06 7.95 -8.43
N ALA A 34 5.82 8.05 -8.90
CA ALA A 34 4.79 7.15 -8.44
C ALA A 34 5.14 5.71 -8.87
N PRO A 35 5.10 4.72 -7.96
CA PRO A 35 5.37 3.35 -8.34
C PRO A 35 4.41 2.92 -9.45
N LEU A 36 4.97 2.21 -10.45
CA LEU A 36 4.22 1.65 -11.57
C LEU A 36 3.00 0.87 -11.06
N ALA A 37 1.90 0.90 -11.81
CA ALA A 37 0.67 0.20 -11.43
C ALA A 37 0.91 -1.30 -11.13
N ALA A 38 1.83 -1.94 -11.86
CA ALA A 38 2.23 -3.33 -11.61
C ALA A 38 2.93 -3.54 -10.25
N VAL A 39 3.75 -2.58 -9.82
CA VAL A 39 4.44 -2.63 -8.52
C VAL A 39 3.45 -2.41 -7.38
N ARG A 40 2.53 -1.45 -7.53
CA ARG A 40 1.44 -1.25 -6.56
C ARG A 40 0.59 -2.50 -6.40
N TYR A 41 0.20 -3.11 -7.52
CA TYR A 41 -0.53 -4.37 -7.52
C TYR A 41 0.26 -5.49 -6.81
N ALA A 42 1.54 -5.64 -7.13
CA ALA A 42 2.39 -6.65 -6.49
C ALA A 42 2.47 -6.47 -4.98
N ARG A 43 2.69 -5.23 -4.50
CA ARG A 43 2.71 -4.91 -3.06
C ARG A 43 1.36 -5.21 -2.38
N SER A 44 0.25 -4.78 -2.98
CA SER A 44 -1.08 -5.06 -2.42
C SER A 44 -1.42 -6.55 -2.41
N ALA A 45 -1.02 -7.30 -3.44
CA ALA A 45 -1.25 -8.74 -3.52
C ALA A 45 -0.36 -9.55 -2.56
N ALA A 46 0.85 -9.06 -2.26
CA ALA A 46 1.79 -9.69 -1.33
C ALA A 46 1.44 -9.40 0.15
N LEU A 47 0.74 -8.30 0.43
CA LEU A 47 0.52 -7.83 1.80
C LEU A 47 -0.09 -8.87 2.75
N PRO A 48 -1.15 -9.63 2.40
CA PRO A 48 -1.70 -10.64 3.30
C PRO A 48 -0.67 -11.70 3.70
N LEU A 49 0.10 -12.22 2.73
CA LEU A 49 1.14 -13.22 2.99
C LEU A 49 2.28 -12.64 3.84
N CYS A 50 2.66 -11.39 3.61
CA CYS A 50 3.69 -10.73 4.40
C CYS A 50 3.27 -10.53 5.86
N LEU A 51 1.99 -10.26 6.13
CA LEU A 51 1.46 -10.17 7.48
C LEU A 51 1.46 -11.53 8.19
N GLU A 52 1.03 -12.60 7.50
CA GLU A 52 1.08 -13.97 8.03
C GLU A 52 2.53 -14.40 8.33
N TRP A 53 3.46 -14.10 7.44
CA TRP A 53 4.89 -14.36 7.64
C TRP A 53 5.45 -13.58 8.84
N TYR A 54 5.11 -12.29 8.95
CA TYR A 54 5.54 -11.45 10.06
C TYR A 54 5.00 -11.97 11.40
N GLU A 55 3.73 -12.37 11.44
CA GLU A 55 3.12 -12.97 12.63
C GLU A 55 3.76 -14.31 13.00
N TRP A 56 4.05 -15.16 12.01
CA TRP A 56 4.78 -16.40 12.23
C TRP A 56 6.17 -16.13 12.81
N ARG A 57 6.94 -15.20 12.23
CA ARG A 57 8.29 -14.86 12.69
C ARG A 57 8.30 -14.26 14.11
N SER A 58 7.31 -13.44 14.44
CA SER A 58 7.23 -12.74 15.73
C SER A 58 6.58 -13.56 16.85
N GLY A 59 5.88 -14.66 16.53
CA GLY A 59 5.20 -15.52 17.49
C GLY A 59 6.03 -16.70 18.02
N ASN A 60 5.50 -17.40 19.02
CA ASN A 60 6.07 -18.66 19.50
C ASN A 60 5.69 -19.80 18.51
N THR A 61 6.66 -20.19 17.69
CA THR A 61 6.44 -20.94 16.43
C THR A 61 6.22 -22.45 16.60
N LEU A 62 6.43 -23.00 17.80
CA LEU A 62 6.33 -24.44 18.04
C LEU A 62 4.88 -24.94 18.05
N ASP A 63 3.97 -24.28 18.77
CA ASP A 63 2.57 -24.71 18.87
C ASP A 63 1.82 -24.65 17.52
N ARG A 64 2.29 -23.80 16.59
CA ARG A 64 1.70 -23.63 15.25
C ARG A 64 2.15 -24.70 14.26
N LEU A 65 3.37 -25.21 14.39
CA LEU A 65 3.89 -26.27 13.52
C LEU A 65 3.14 -27.58 13.74
N ASP A 66 2.72 -27.87 14.99
CA ASP A 66 1.91 -29.05 15.30
C ASP A 66 0.49 -28.99 14.71
N ALA A 67 0.00 -27.79 14.40
CA ALA A 67 -1.34 -27.56 13.83
C ALA A 67 -1.35 -27.38 12.30
N ALA A 68 -0.18 -27.26 11.66
CA ALA A 68 -0.09 -26.98 10.23
C ALA A 68 -0.30 -28.25 9.39
N ASP A 69 -1.24 -28.20 8.43
CA ASP A 69 -1.44 -29.26 7.44
C ASP A 69 -0.69 -28.92 6.14
N PRO A 70 0.40 -29.64 5.81
CA PRO A 70 1.19 -29.37 4.61
C PRO A 70 0.46 -29.71 3.29
N SER A 71 -0.72 -30.35 3.36
CA SER A 71 -1.50 -30.73 2.17
C SER A 71 -2.47 -29.65 1.68
N SER A 72 -2.66 -28.56 2.44
CA SER A 72 -3.61 -27.48 2.11
C SER A 72 -3.04 -26.39 1.20
N ALA A 73 -1.89 -26.61 0.55
CA ALA A 73 -1.28 -25.62 -0.33
C ALA A 73 -2.10 -25.45 -1.62
N GLU A 74 -2.92 -24.38 -1.67
CA GLU A 74 -3.61 -23.98 -2.88
C GLU A 74 -2.59 -23.60 -3.97
N THR A 75 -2.59 -24.36 -5.07
CA THR A 75 -1.70 -24.12 -6.20
C THR A 75 -2.25 -22.99 -7.07
N GLY A 76 -1.71 -21.77 -6.93
CA GLY A 76 -2.08 -20.65 -7.80
C GLY A 76 -2.00 -19.24 -7.20
N GLY A 77 -1.35 -19.06 -6.05
CA GLY A 77 -1.18 -17.77 -5.38
C GLY A 77 0.23 -17.17 -5.52
N PRO A 78 0.43 -15.94 -5.04
CA PRO A 78 1.77 -15.39 -4.86
C PRO A 78 2.63 -16.31 -3.96
N GLU A 79 3.83 -16.64 -4.41
CA GLU A 79 4.71 -17.57 -3.70
C GLU A 79 5.61 -16.81 -2.72
N LEU A 80 5.52 -17.19 -1.45
CA LEU A 80 6.39 -16.72 -0.37
C LEU A 80 7.55 -17.70 -0.20
N ASP A 81 8.79 -17.20 -0.23
CA ASP A 81 9.96 -17.98 0.13
C ASP A 81 10.29 -17.87 1.62
N ALA A 82 11.14 -18.78 2.11
CA ALA A 82 11.55 -18.82 3.51
C ALA A 82 12.34 -17.57 3.97
N SER A 83 12.82 -16.74 3.04
CA SER A 83 13.54 -15.51 3.35
C SER A 83 12.62 -14.31 3.55
N GLY A 84 11.29 -14.48 3.49
CA GLY A 84 10.34 -13.38 3.61
C GLY A 84 10.17 -12.60 2.31
N THR A 85 10.47 -13.21 1.16
CA THR A 85 10.25 -12.59 -0.14
C THR A 85 9.04 -13.22 -0.82
N VAL A 86 8.13 -12.39 -1.34
CA VAL A 86 7.00 -12.81 -2.17
C VAL A 86 7.24 -12.44 -3.63
N ARG A 87 6.96 -13.37 -4.55
CA ARG A 87 6.99 -13.09 -5.99
C ARG A 87 5.58 -12.97 -6.57
N VAL A 88 5.26 -11.80 -7.11
CA VAL A 88 3.98 -11.54 -7.79
C VAL A 88 4.25 -11.19 -9.25
N ARG A 89 3.88 -12.09 -10.18
CA ARG A 89 4.06 -11.88 -11.63
C ARG A 89 5.49 -11.46 -12.02
N GLY A 90 6.50 -12.04 -11.37
CA GLY A 90 7.92 -11.74 -11.60
C GLY A 90 8.47 -10.54 -10.81
N ILE A 91 7.62 -9.76 -10.13
CA ILE A 91 8.04 -8.68 -9.24
C ILE A 91 8.34 -9.26 -7.86
N ARG A 92 9.53 -8.97 -7.34
CA ARG A 92 9.96 -9.33 -5.99
C ARG A 92 9.45 -8.29 -4.99
N VAL A 93 8.82 -8.74 -3.92
CA VAL A 93 8.38 -7.92 -2.78
C VAL A 93 9.07 -8.46 -1.54
N ASP A 94 9.72 -7.58 -0.79
CA ASP A 94 10.32 -7.89 0.50
C ASP A 94 9.29 -7.63 1.60
N CYS A 95 9.02 -8.63 2.45
CA CYS A 95 8.01 -8.53 3.48
C CYS A 95 8.44 -7.70 4.68
N ASP A 96 9.74 -7.61 4.99
CA ASP A 96 10.21 -6.72 6.05
C ASP A 96 9.96 -5.27 5.64
N ASP A 97 10.44 -4.89 4.46
CA ASP A 97 10.26 -3.53 3.93
C ASP A 97 8.76 -3.16 3.84
N LEU A 98 7.93 -4.06 3.32
CA LEU A 98 6.50 -3.79 3.12
C LEU A 98 5.74 -3.65 4.45
N VAL A 99 6.05 -4.49 5.45
CA VAL A 99 5.38 -4.41 6.76
C VAL A 99 5.81 -3.16 7.50
N ASP A 100 7.10 -2.81 7.49
CA ASP A 100 7.62 -1.59 8.11
C ASP A 100 6.98 -0.34 7.50
N GLU A 101 6.89 -0.26 6.16
CA GLU A 101 6.19 0.83 5.46
C GLU A 101 4.73 0.97 5.94
N VAL A 102 4.02 -0.16 6.10
CA VAL A 102 2.61 -0.17 6.52
C VAL A 102 2.46 0.25 7.98
N LEU A 103 3.29 -0.26 8.87
CA LEU A 103 3.26 0.07 10.30
C LEU A 103 3.56 1.56 10.54
N ALA A 104 4.57 2.10 9.87
CA ALA A 104 4.92 3.53 9.96
C ALA A 104 3.74 4.45 9.60
N VAL A 105 2.94 4.06 8.60
CA VAL A 105 1.74 4.80 8.19
C VAL A 105 0.63 4.77 9.26
N PHE A 106 0.55 3.72 10.08
CA PHE A 106 -0.41 3.65 11.18
C PHE A 106 0.08 4.41 12.42
N GLU A 107 1.39 4.40 12.68
CA GLU A 107 2.01 5.17 13.77
C GLU A 107 1.84 6.68 13.54
N ASP A 108 2.13 7.19 12.33
CA ASP A 108 1.94 8.60 11.96
C ASP A 108 0.47 9.07 12.09
N ARG A 109 -0.49 8.17 11.79
CA ARG A 109 -1.92 8.43 12.01
C ARG A 109 -2.31 8.46 13.48
N ALA A 110 -1.66 7.67 14.33
CA ALA A 110 -1.92 7.70 15.76
C ALA A 110 -1.43 9.00 16.39
N GLU A 111 -0.27 9.52 15.95
CA GLU A 111 0.28 10.80 16.42
C GLU A 111 -0.57 12.00 15.98
N THR A 112 -1.04 12.01 14.73
CA THR A 112 -1.90 13.08 14.20
C THR A 112 -3.32 13.07 14.77
N GLY A 113 -3.81 11.92 15.26
CA GLY A 113 -5.12 11.77 15.91
C GLY A 113 -5.16 12.14 17.40
N ALA A 114 -4.02 12.24 18.08
CA ALA A 114 -3.95 12.56 19.51
C ALA A 114 -4.07 14.07 19.84
N GLY A 115 -4.17 14.92 18.81
CA GLY A 115 -4.27 16.39 18.95
C GLY A 115 -5.67 16.99 18.74
N GLY A 116 -6.73 16.17 18.74
CA GLY A 116 -8.13 16.59 18.54
C GLY A 116 -8.93 16.74 19.83
#